data_AF-A0A837D720-F1
#
_entry.id   AF-A0A837D720-F1
#
_cell.length_a   1.000
_cell.length_b   1.000
_cell.length_c   1.000
_cell.angle_alpha   90.00
_cell.angle_beta   90.00
_cell.angle_gamma   90.00
#
_symmetry.space_group_name_H-M   'P 1'
#
loop_
_entity.id
_entity.type
_entity.pdbx_description
1 polymer ?
#
loop_
_entity_poly.entity_id
_entity_poly.type
_entity_poly.pdbx_seq_one_letter_code
_entity_poly.pdbx_strand_id
1 'polypeptide(L)'
;MSDRAKVPGRTSDATVVLFHDRDGDNLDDEDEYVSGVTVGLRDVDDEDAPLVTAVTDEQGRAVFTDQQAGLYHIEIFGPWQREEVSAAFARVHATYGEHHNTTTVGIVPGPDRPLPGEDGDSAGTALTGVSFADPSANPPAGSQDRADDVAALASTGTDAMTLVGVGAGVLLAGVATVVVTRRRANGSAA
;
A
#
# COMPACT_ATOMS: atom_id res chain seq x y z
N MET A 1 2.79 -8.95 -28.77
CA MET A 1 2.88 -9.03 -27.30
C MET A 1 4.34 -8.77 -26.96
N SER A 2 4.65 -7.55 -26.53
CA SER A 2 6.02 -7.22 -26.10
C SER A 2 6.16 -7.75 -24.68
N ASP A 3 6.98 -8.77 -24.50
CA ASP A 3 7.38 -9.30 -23.19
C ASP A 3 8.23 -8.24 -22.49
N ARG A 4 7.56 -7.30 -21.80
CA ARG A 4 8.23 -6.35 -20.93
C ARG A 4 8.35 -7.03 -19.57
N ALA A 5 9.49 -7.66 -19.34
CA ALA A 5 9.73 -8.41 -18.11
C ALA A 5 9.42 -7.57 -16.85
N LYS A 6 8.43 -8.01 -16.05
CA LYS A 6 8.36 -7.71 -14.63
C LYS A 6 9.63 -8.24 -13.97
N VAL A 7 10.22 -7.48 -13.05
CA VAL A 7 11.40 -7.95 -12.32
C VAL A 7 10.93 -8.85 -11.17
N PRO A 8 11.09 -10.18 -11.25
CA PRO A 8 10.52 -11.07 -10.25
C PRO A 8 11.20 -10.86 -8.90
N GLY A 9 10.42 -10.85 -7.82
CA GLY A 9 10.92 -10.82 -6.44
C GLY A 9 11.37 -9.45 -5.92
N ARG A 10 11.09 -8.35 -6.63
CA ARG A 10 11.28 -7.00 -6.08
C ARG A 10 9.98 -6.22 -6.05
N THR A 11 9.57 -5.85 -4.84
CA THR A 11 8.37 -5.07 -4.54
C THR A 11 8.73 -3.68 -4.04
N SER A 12 7.78 -2.76 -4.11
CA SER A 12 7.85 -1.45 -3.48
C SER A 12 6.44 -0.91 -3.25
N ASP A 13 6.31 0.09 -2.40
CA ASP A 13 5.05 0.79 -2.21
C ASP A 13 4.79 1.72 -3.40
N ALA A 14 3.52 1.99 -3.66
CA ALA A 14 3.05 2.89 -4.70
C ALA A 14 1.92 3.77 -4.16
N THR A 15 1.87 5.01 -4.65
CA THR A 15 0.87 5.98 -4.23
C THR A 15 0.20 6.58 -5.45
N VAL A 16 -1.13 6.58 -5.45
CA VAL A 16 -1.93 7.38 -6.39
C VAL A 16 -2.50 8.57 -5.64
N VAL A 17 -2.28 9.78 -6.14
CA VAL A 17 -2.84 11.01 -5.56
C VAL A 17 -3.94 11.52 -6.47
N LEU A 18 -5.15 11.70 -5.94
CA LEU A 18 -6.29 12.23 -6.69
C LEU A 18 -6.54 13.69 -6.34
N PHE A 19 -6.69 14.51 -7.37
CA PHE A 19 -7.11 15.91 -7.26
C PHE A 19 -8.15 16.25 -8.32
N HIS A 20 -8.98 17.24 -8.03
CA HIS A 20 -9.93 17.81 -8.98
C HIS A 20 -9.62 19.29 -9.14
N ASP A 21 -9.06 19.67 -10.29
CA ASP A 21 -8.81 21.07 -10.67
C ASP A 21 -10.15 21.82 -10.78
N ARG A 22 -10.50 22.55 -9.73
CA ARG A 22 -11.79 23.27 -9.59
C ARG A 22 -11.67 24.70 -10.04
N ASP A 23 -10.48 25.29 -9.99
CA ASP A 23 -10.26 26.67 -10.37
C ASP A 23 -9.72 26.85 -11.79
N GLY A 24 -9.29 25.76 -12.44
CA GLY A 24 -8.92 25.67 -13.84
C GLY A 24 -7.50 26.15 -14.13
N ASP A 25 -6.61 26.15 -13.15
CA ASP A 25 -5.25 26.65 -13.28
C ASP A 25 -4.20 25.58 -13.64
N ASN A 26 -4.62 24.32 -13.74
CA ASN A 26 -3.81 23.14 -14.05
C ASN A 26 -2.72 22.82 -13.01
N LEU A 27 -2.87 23.24 -11.76
CA LEU A 27 -2.04 22.84 -10.63
C LEU A 27 -2.80 21.84 -9.73
N ASP A 28 -2.04 21.09 -8.92
CA ASP A 28 -2.59 20.22 -7.89
C ASP A 28 -2.51 20.90 -6.52
N ASP A 29 -3.51 21.72 -6.21
CA ASP A 29 -3.57 22.46 -4.94
C ASP A 29 -4.03 21.60 -3.76
N GLU A 30 -3.55 21.94 -2.56
CA GLU A 30 -3.82 21.14 -1.35
C GLU A 30 -5.30 21.03 -1.00
N ASP A 31 -6.11 22.06 -1.31
CA ASP A 31 -7.54 22.04 -1.07
C ASP A 31 -8.33 21.30 -2.16
N GLU A 32 -7.69 20.95 -3.27
CA GLU A 32 -8.26 20.26 -4.43
C GLU A 32 -8.08 18.73 -4.40
N TYR A 33 -7.37 18.21 -3.40
CA TYR A 33 -7.27 16.77 -3.19
C TYR A 33 -8.63 16.14 -2.86
N VAL A 34 -8.84 14.93 -3.38
CA VAL A 34 -10.12 14.23 -3.27
C VAL A 34 -9.99 12.98 -2.42
N SER A 35 -10.62 13.01 -1.24
CA SER A 35 -10.66 11.91 -0.27
C SER A 35 -11.85 10.96 -0.49
N GLY A 36 -11.76 9.74 0.05
CA GLY A 36 -12.85 8.77 0.05
C GLY A 36 -13.12 8.09 -1.30
N VAL A 37 -12.24 8.23 -2.28
CA VAL A 37 -12.38 7.61 -3.60
C VAL A 37 -11.64 6.28 -3.62
N THR A 38 -12.29 5.22 -4.10
CA THR A 38 -11.61 3.94 -4.28
C THR A 38 -10.84 3.93 -5.59
N VAL A 39 -9.55 3.60 -5.48
CA VAL A 39 -8.61 3.45 -6.59
C VAL A 39 -8.20 1.99 -6.69
N GLY A 40 -8.15 1.46 -7.91
CA GLY A 40 -7.67 0.14 -8.22
C GLY A 40 -6.39 0.16 -9.07
N LEU A 41 -5.50 -0.79 -8.82
CA LEU A 41 -4.36 -1.10 -9.68
C LEU A 41 -4.53 -2.50 -10.26
N ARG A 42 -4.49 -2.59 -11.59
CA ARG A 42 -4.48 -3.85 -12.35
C ARG A 42 -3.22 -3.95 -13.17
N ASP A 43 -2.58 -5.12 -13.16
CA ASP A 43 -1.39 -5.36 -13.98
C ASP A 43 -1.69 -5.13 -15.47
N VAL A 44 -0.82 -4.37 -16.16
CA VAL A 44 -0.96 -4.14 -17.61
C VAL A 44 -0.58 -5.39 -18.42
N ASP A 45 0.31 -6.22 -17.87
CA ASP A 45 0.84 -7.39 -18.57
C ASP A 45 0.00 -8.66 -18.31
N ASP A 46 -0.96 -8.59 -17.38
CA ASP A 46 -1.83 -9.71 -16.98
C ASP A 46 -3.26 -9.21 -16.68
N GLU A 47 -4.16 -9.34 -17.65
CA GLU A 47 -5.56 -8.90 -17.52
C GLU A 47 -6.33 -9.69 -16.45
N ASP A 48 -5.92 -10.93 -16.19
CA ASP A 48 -6.50 -11.82 -15.17
C ASP A 48 -5.93 -11.55 -13.78
N ALA A 49 -4.94 -10.65 -13.66
CA ALA A 49 -4.38 -10.27 -12.36
C ALA A 49 -5.46 -9.70 -11.44
N PRO A 50 -5.40 -10.01 -10.13
CA PRO A 50 -6.35 -9.48 -9.17
C PRO A 50 -6.27 -7.95 -9.13
N LEU A 51 -7.43 -7.31 -9.05
CA LEU A 51 -7.50 -5.88 -8.78
C LEU A 51 -7.15 -5.64 -7.31
N VAL A 52 -6.08 -4.89 -7.08
CA VAL A 52 -5.74 -4.39 -5.74
C VAL A 52 -6.38 -3.02 -5.59
N THR A 53 -7.02 -2.75 -4.45
CA THR A 53 -7.71 -1.48 -4.21
C THR A 53 -7.21 -0.77 -2.95
N ALA A 54 -7.29 0.55 -2.96
CA ALA A 54 -7.05 1.43 -1.81
C ALA A 54 -7.99 2.65 -1.90
N VAL A 55 -8.29 3.26 -0.75
CA VAL A 55 -9.15 4.44 -0.66
C VAL A 55 -8.30 5.68 -0.41
N THR A 56 -8.61 6.79 -1.07
CA THR A 56 -7.88 8.04 -0.85
C THR A 56 -8.11 8.63 0.53
N ASP A 57 -7.03 9.03 1.20
CA ASP A 57 -7.05 9.77 2.46
C ASP A 57 -7.39 11.27 2.27
N GLU A 58 -7.31 12.06 3.35
CA GLU A 58 -7.56 13.51 3.34
C GLU A 58 -6.59 14.30 2.45
N GLN A 59 -5.43 13.72 2.10
CA GLN A 59 -4.46 14.30 1.17
C GLN A 59 -4.61 13.71 -0.25
N GLY A 60 -5.74 13.05 -0.52
CA GLY A 60 -6.03 12.44 -1.81
C GLY A 60 -5.21 11.17 -2.10
N ARG A 61 -4.51 10.60 -1.12
CA ARG A 61 -3.55 9.51 -1.35
C ARG A 61 -4.20 8.15 -1.16
N ALA A 62 -4.16 7.32 -2.20
CA ALA A 62 -4.40 5.90 -2.13
C ALA A 62 -3.05 5.17 -2.13
N VAL A 63 -2.71 4.51 -1.02
CA VAL A 63 -1.42 3.85 -0.81
C VAL A 63 -1.55 2.34 -1.02
N PHE A 64 -0.71 1.78 -1.88
CA PHE A 64 -0.62 0.37 -2.20
C PHE A 64 0.74 -0.16 -1.73
N THR A 65 0.73 -1.04 -0.73
CA THR A 65 1.96 -1.60 -0.16
C THR A 65 2.43 -2.85 -0.91
N ASP A 66 3.73 -3.09 -0.93
CA ASP A 66 4.34 -4.35 -1.41
C ASP A 66 3.95 -4.74 -2.85
N GLN A 67 3.82 -3.76 -3.75
CA GLN A 67 3.48 -4.00 -5.14
C GLN A 67 4.69 -4.47 -5.94
N GLN A 68 4.53 -5.48 -6.79
CA GLN A 68 5.60 -5.91 -7.68
C GLN A 68 6.00 -4.78 -8.63
N ALA A 69 7.31 -4.63 -8.89
CA ALA A 69 7.77 -3.69 -9.89
C ALA A 69 7.13 -3.97 -11.26
N GLY A 70 6.50 -2.95 -11.85
CA GLY A 70 5.66 -3.13 -13.02
C GLY A 70 4.94 -1.85 -13.45
N LEU A 71 4.08 -1.98 -14.47
CA LEU A 71 3.13 -0.95 -14.88
C LEU A 71 1.73 -1.45 -14.56
N TYR A 72 0.88 -0.57 -14.03
CA TYR A 72 -0.47 -0.91 -13.64
C TYR A 72 -1.45 0.08 -14.27
N HIS A 73 -2.59 -0.42 -14.75
CA HIS A 73 -3.75 0.40 -15.08
C HIS A 73 -4.32 1.01 -13.79
N ILE A 74 -4.58 2.32 -13.83
CA ILE A 74 -5.28 3.01 -12.74
C ILE A 74 -6.78 2.98 -13.02
N GLU A 75 -7.52 2.35 -12.12
CA GLU A 75 -8.97 2.25 -12.14
C GLU A 75 -9.56 3.16 -11.06
N ILE A 76 -10.52 4.02 -11.41
CA ILE A 76 -11.23 4.90 -10.47
C ILE A 76 -12.66 4.40 -10.33
N PHE A 77 -13.19 4.40 -9.11
CA PHE A 77 -14.54 3.95 -8.78
C PHE A 77 -15.35 5.05 -8.09
N GLY A 78 -16.68 4.87 -8.08
CA GLY A 78 -17.63 5.87 -7.62
C GLY A 78 -17.99 6.90 -8.71
N PRO A 79 -18.54 8.07 -8.34
CA PRO A 79 -19.05 9.08 -9.27
C PRO A 79 -17.93 9.96 -9.86
N TRP A 80 -16.79 9.35 -10.17
CA TRP A 80 -15.59 10.03 -10.63
C TRP A 80 -15.06 9.38 -11.90
N GLN A 81 -14.52 10.20 -12.78
CA GLN A 81 -13.82 9.75 -13.97
C GLN A 81 -12.48 10.45 -14.08
N ARG A 82 -11.50 9.73 -14.65
CA ARG A 82 -10.19 10.31 -14.94
C ARG A 82 -10.35 11.44 -15.95
N GLU A 83 -9.66 12.54 -15.73
CA GLU A 83 -9.46 13.53 -16.78
C GLU A 83 -8.65 12.90 -17.93
N GLU A 84 -9.01 13.21 -19.18
CA GLU A 84 -8.45 12.57 -20.38
C GLU A 84 -6.92 12.74 -20.49
N VAL A 85 -6.41 13.90 -20.10
CA VAL A 85 -4.98 14.24 -20.19
C VAL A 85 -4.15 13.71 -19.02
N SER A 86 -4.80 13.11 -18.02
CA SER A 86 -4.12 12.65 -16.81
C SER A 86 -3.54 11.24 -16.93
N ALA A 87 -2.71 10.85 -15.97
CA ALA A 87 -2.01 9.57 -15.98
C ALA A 87 -2.99 8.39 -15.93
N ALA A 88 -2.94 7.53 -16.94
CA ALA A 88 -3.72 6.28 -16.99
C ALA A 88 -3.01 5.09 -16.33
N PHE A 89 -1.72 5.24 -16.02
CA PHE A 89 -0.87 4.15 -15.54
C PHE A 89 -0.04 4.57 -14.33
N ALA A 90 0.05 3.69 -13.33
CA ALA A 90 0.99 3.80 -12.24
C ALA A 90 2.23 2.96 -12.55
N ARG A 91 3.41 3.49 -12.27
CA ARG A 91 4.67 2.73 -12.37
C ARG A 91 5.18 2.42 -10.97
N VAL A 92 5.47 1.15 -10.73
CA VAL A 92 6.15 0.70 -9.51
C VAL A 92 7.60 0.36 -9.85
N HIS A 93 8.52 1.07 -9.22
CA HIS A 93 9.95 0.82 -9.31
C HIS A 93 10.48 0.24 -8.00
N ALA A 94 11.28 -0.82 -8.12
CA ALA A 94 11.85 -1.56 -6.99
C ALA A 94 13.12 -0.95 -6.38
N THR A 95 13.76 0.01 -7.07
CA THR A 95 15.11 0.50 -6.74
C THR A 95 15.13 1.93 -6.22
N TYR A 96 14.12 2.73 -6.57
CA TYR A 96 14.05 4.15 -6.27
C TYR A 96 12.93 4.35 -5.25
N GLY A 97 13.22 5.04 -4.14
CA GLY A 97 12.37 5.14 -2.94
C GLY A 97 11.06 5.91 -3.13
N GLU A 98 10.42 6.27 -2.01
CA GLU A 98 9.02 6.72 -1.86
C GLU A 98 8.49 7.71 -2.92
N HIS A 99 9.32 8.58 -3.52
CA HIS A 99 8.87 9.57 -4.50
C HIS A 99 8.76 9.04 -5.94
N HIS A 100 9.42 7.92 -6.26
CA HIS A 100 9.46 7.40 -7.64
C HIS A 100 8.25 6.54 -8.02
N ASN A 101 7.40 6.23 -7.05
CA ASN A 101 6.20 5.42 -7.22
C ASN A 101 4.92 6.20 -6.91
N THR A 102 5.00 7.54 -6.89
CA THR A 102 3.84 8.42 -6.77
C THR A 102 3.35 8.82 -8.16
N THR A 103 2.05 8.67 -8.39
CA THR A 103 1.37 9.10 -9.61
C THR A 103 0.22 10.03 -9.23
N THR A 104 0.26 11.28 -9.69
CA THR A 104 -0.84 12.23 -9.51
C THR A 104 -1.82 12.09 -10.68
N VAL A 105 -3.11 12.05 -10.37
CA VAL A 105 -4.19 11.84 -11.33
C VAL A 105 -5.29 12.87 -11.10
N GLY A 106 -5.54 13.67 -12.14
CA GLY A 106 -6.66 14.59 -12.23
C GLY A 106 -7.94 13.83 -12.51
N ILE A 107 -8.98 14.15 -11.75
CA ILE A 107 -10.31 13.56 -11.90
C ILE A 107 -11.36 14.67 -12.03
N VAL A 108 -12.47 14.30 -12.64
CA VAL A 108 -13.66 15.15 -12.72
C VAL A 108 -14.89 14.32 -12.35
N PRO A 109 -16.00 14.94 -11.92
CA PRO A 109 -17.25 14.22 -11.74
C PRO A 109 -17.64 13.43 -13.00
N GLY A 110 -18.14 12.22 -12.80
CA GLY A 110 -18.44 11.27 -13.86
C GLY A 110 -19.63 10.38 -13.54
N PRO A 111 -20.00 9.46 -14.46
CA PRO A 111 -20.97 8.41 -14.16
C PRO A 111 -20.46 7.55 -13.00
N ASP A 112 -21.39 7.04 -12.19
CA ASP A 112 -21.04 6.16 -11.09
C ASP A 112 -20.49 4.83 -11.62
N ARG A 113 -19.26 4.50 -11.21
CA ARG A 113 -18.60 3.23 -11.54
C ARG A 113 -18.50 2.35 -10.27
N PRO A 114 -19.30 1.29 -10.16
CA PRO A 114 -19.31 0.42 -8.99
C PRO A 114 -18.06 -0.46 -8.92
N LEU A 115 -17.70 -0.94 -7.72
CA LEU A 115 -16.58 -1.86 -7.57
C LEU A 115 -16.89 -3.21 -8.24
N PRO A 116 -15.86 -3.94 -8.71
CA PRO A 116 -16.08 -5.27 -9.25
C PRO A 116 -16.77 -6.17 -8.21
N GLY A 117 -17.85 -6.82 -8.63
CA GLY A 117 -18.67 -7.67 -7.77
C GLY A 117 -19.75 -6.95 -6.94
N GLU A 118 -19.82 -5.61 -6.90
CA GLU A 118 -20.94 -4.90 -6.25
C GLU A 118 -22.22 -4.95 -7.10
N ASP A 119 -22.09 -4.97 -8.42
CA ASP A 119 -23.23 -5.08 -9.36
C ASP A 119 -23.77 -6.50 -9.54
N GLY A 120 -23.14 -7.49 -8.89
CA GLY A 120 -23.47 -8.91 -9.06
C GLY A 120 -22.75 -9.62 -10.21
N ASP A 121 -21.97 -8.90 -11.04
CA ASP A 121 -21.06 -9.50 -12.02
C ASP A 121 -19.73 -9.88 -11.32
N SER A 122 -19.64 -11.13 -10.89
CA SER A 122 -18.46 -11.69 -10.23
C SER A 122 -17.30 -11.86 -11.22
N ALA A 123 -16.44 -10.85 -11.31
CA ALA A 123 -15.10 -10.97 -11.87
C ALA A 123 -14.10 -10.22 -10.97
N GLY A 124 -13.50 -10.96 -10.03
CA GLY A 124 -12.39 -10.48 -9.21
C GLY A 124 -12.71 -10.47 -7.72
N THR A 125 -12.21 -11.47 -6.99
CA THR A 125 -12.17 -11.45 -5.52
C THR A 125 -11.27 -10.29 -5.08
N ALA A 126 -11.87 -9.14 -4.77
CA ALA A 126 -11.16 -8.04 -4.14
C ALA A 126 -10.64 -8.52 -2.77
N LEU A 127 -9.32 -8.67 -2.63
CA LEU A 127 -8.70 -8.86 -1.33
C LEU A 127 -8.76 -7.51 -0.62
N THR A 128 -9.77 -7.36 0.22
CA THR A 128 -9.96 -6.20 1.09
C THR A 128 -8.76 -6.08 2.02
N GLY A 129 -7.97 -5.03 1.82
CA GLY A 129 -6.93 -4.62 2.75
C GLY A 129 -7.53 -4.38 4.14
N VAL A 130 -6.84 -4.88 5.15
CA VAL A 130 -7.08 -4.68 6.58
C VAL A 130 -7.57 -3.26 6.91
N SER A 131 -8.86 -3.14 7.23
CA SER A 131 -9.42 -2.00 7.96
C SER A 131 -9.08 -2.18 9.43
N PHE A 132 -8.31 -1.25 9.99
CA PHE A 132 -8.09 -1.21 11.43
C PHE A 132 -9.39 -0.80 12.11
N ALA A 133 -10.06 -1.76 12.73
CA ALA A 133 -11.23 -1.54 13.56
C ALA A 133 -10.88 -0.60 14.74
N ASP A 134 -11.74 0.39 14.96
CA ASP A 134 -11.77 1.25 16.13
C ASP A 134 -11.75 0.40 17.43
N PRO A 135 -10.75 0.56 18.32
CA PRO A 135 -10.63 -0.23 19.54
C PRO A 135 -11.71 0.07 20.60
N SER A 136 -12.67 0.97 20.36
CA SER A 136 -13.72 1.33 21.33
C SER A 136 -15.11 0.76 21.09
N ALA A 137 -15.33 -0.07 20.06
CA ALA A 137 -16.65 -0.67 19.83
C ALA A 137 -16.84 -1.95 20.67
N ASN A 138 -17.78 -1.93 21.63
CA ASN A 138 -18.20 -3.13 22.35
C ASN A 138 -18.90 -4.13 21.39
N PRO A 139 -18.60 -5.44 21.48
CA PRO A 139 -19.19 -6.42 20.57
C PRO A 139 -20.67 -6.70 20.90
N PRO A 140 -21.54 -6.90 19.90
CA PRO A 140 -22.91 -7.33 20.10
C PRO A 140 -22.98 -8.78 20.60
N ALA A 141 -23.90 -9.03 21.55
CA ALA A 141 -24.13 -10.33 22.15
C ALA A 141 -24.75 -11.31 21.14
N GLY A 142 -24.02 -12.38 20.80
CA GLY A 142 -24.54 -13.47 19.97
C GLY A 142 -23.54 -14.45 19.35
N SER A 143 -22.29 -14.51 19.82
CA SER A 143 -21.22 -15.30 19.19
C SER A 143 -20.62 -16.36 20.12
N GLN A 144 -21.42 -17.31 20.61
CA GLN A 144 -20.90 -18.49 21.31
C GLN A 144 -20.86 -19.76 20.47
N ASP A 145 -21.53 -19.82 19.31
CA ASP A 145 -21.48 -21.01 18.43
C ASP A 145 -20.31 -20.99 17.41
N ARG A 146 -19.51 -19.92 17.33
CA ARG A 146 -18.35 -19.83 16.40
C ARG A 146 -17.03 -20.27 17.02
N ALA A 147 -16.98 -20.44 18.34
CA ALA A 147 -15.75 -20.80 19.05
C ALA A 147 -15.38 -22.28 18.88
N ASP A 148 -16.34 -23.15 18.60
CA ASP A 148 -16.11 -24.60 18.48
C ASP A 148 -15.65 -25.01 17.06
N ASP A 149 -16.02 -24.25 16.02
CA ASP A 149 -15.63 -24.54 14.63
C ASP A 149 -14.18 -24.11 14.30
N VAL A 150 -13.63 -23.12 15.01
CA VAL A 150 -12.24 -22.66 14.80
C VAL A 150 -11.20 -23.58 15.46
N ALA A 151 -11.61 -24.43 16.40
CA ALA A 151 -10.73 -25.40 17.05
C ALA A 151 -10.42 -26.62 16.17
N ALA A 152 -11.26 -26.90 15.16
CA ALA A 152 -11.07 -28.03 14.24
C ALA A 152 -10.17 -27.71 13.03
N LEU A 153 -9.86 -26.42 12.76
CA LEU A 153 -9.01 -26.00 11.64
C LEU A 153 -7.55 -25.72 12.04
N ALA A 154 -7.21 -25.80 13.33
CA ALA A 154 -5.82 -25.73 13.81
C ALA A 154 -5.08 -27.10 13.77
N SER A 155 -5.71 -28.15 13.23
CA SER A 155 -5.15 -29.52 13.25
C SER A 155 -4.77 -30.04 11.86
N THR A 156 -3.72 -29.48 11.28
CA THR A 156 -2.71 -30.27 10.54
C THR A 156 -1.33 -29.64 10.77
N GLY A 157 -0.90 -29.60 12.03
CA GLY A 157 0.49 -29.36 12.39
C GLY A 157 1.30 -30.61 12.01
N THR A 158 2.10 -30.46 10.98
CA THR A 158 3.13 -31.41 10.55
C THR A 158 3.94 -31.93 11.73
N ASP A 159 4.01 -33.26 11.81
CA ASP A 159 4.91 -34.02 12.65
C ASP A 159 6.36 -33.63 12.32
N ALA A 160 7.04 -32.99 13.27
CA ALA A 160 8.49 -32.85 13.29
C ALA A 160 8.97 -33.05 14.74
N MET A 161 8.96 -34.31 15.17
CA MET A 161 9.73 -34.74 16.33
C MET A 161 11.22 -34.43 16.12
N THR A 162 11.78 -33.43 16.81
CA THR A 162 12.83 -33.55 17.85
C THR A 162 13.55 -32.22 18.14
N LEU A 163 13.25 -31.64 19.31
CA LEU A 163 14.17 -31.18 20.39
C LEU A 163 15.47 -30.44 19.95
N VAL A 164 15.74 -29.16 20.27
CA VAL A 164 16.15 -28.51 21.54
C VAL A 164 16.50 -27.06 21.09
N GLY A 165 16.27 -25.93 21.76
CA GLY A 165 15.95 -25.62 23.13
C GLY A 165 16.03 -24.09 23.35
N VAL A 166 15.85 -23.75 24.63
CA VAL A 166 15.65 -22.47 25.31
C VAL A 166 16.61 -21.32 24.95
N GLY A 167 16.09 -20.09 24.95
CA GLY A 167 16.83 -18.84 25.23
C GLY A 167 15.94 -17.61 25.05
N ALA A 168 15.04 -17.26 25.99
CA ALA A 168 15.34 -16.42 27.17
C ALA A 168 16.19 -15.18 26.81
N GLY A 169 15.56 -14.01 26.72
CA GLY A 169 16.15 -12.79 26.21
C GLY A 169 17.02 -11.99 27.18
N VAL A 170 17.53 -10.85 26.70
CA VAL A 170 17.94 -9.68 27.49
C VAL A 170 17.80 -8.43 26.61
N LEU A 171 16.86 -7.55 26.97
CA LEU A 171 16.97 -6.10 26.77
C LEU A 171 17.90 -5.58 27.87
N LEU A 172 18.90 -4.76 27.53
CA LEU A 172 19.28 -3.52 28.24
C LEU A 172 20.60 -2.90 27.74
N ALA A 173 20.48 -1.61 27.41
CA ALA A 173 21.38 -0.48 27.66
C ALA A 173 22.84 -0.46 27.14
N GLY A 174 23.15 0.63 26.41
CA GLY A 174 24.53 1.06 26.15
C GLY A 174 24.63 2.38 25.39
N VAL A 175 24.27 3.50 26.02
CA VAL A 175 24.63 4.85 25.56
C VAL A 175 26.09 5.13 25.92
N ALA A 176 26.94 5.45 24.96
CA ALA A 176 28.26 6.02 25.22
C ALA A 176 28.60 7.12 24.19
N THR A 177 28.38 8.37 24.59
CA THR A 177 28.94 9.57 23.96
C THR A 177 30.45 9.63 24.18
N VAL A 178 31.23 9.85 23.11
CA VAL A 178 32.65 10.26 23.21
C VAL A 178 32.77 11.70 22.72
N VAL A 179 33.03 12.61 23.66
CA VAL A 179 33.43 14.00 23.42
C VAL A 179 34.88 14.18 23.87
N VAL A 180 35.74 14.41 22.87
CA VAL A 180 36.85 15.38 22.77
C VAL A 180 37.81 15.56 23.96
N THR A 181 39.12 15.47 23.68
CA THR A 181 40.06 16.55 24.05
C THR A 181 41.23 16.69 23.07
N ARG A 182 41.34 17.89 22.49
CA ARG A 182 42.52 18.46 21.80
C ARG A 182 43.59 18.86 22.81
N ARG A 183 44.88 18.70 22.47
CA ARG A 183 45.98 19.71 22.58
C ARG A 183 47.29 19.03 22.12
N ARG A 184 47.89 19.38 20.97
CA ARG A 184 48.65 20.59 20.53
C ARG A 184 50.14 20.58 20.90
N ALA A 185 50.93 21.07 19.91
CA ALA A 185 52.31 21.59 19.91
C ALA A 185 53.41 20.56 19.62
N ASN A 186 54.48 20.82 18.86
CA ASN A 186 54.93 21.90 17.96
C ASN A 186 56.26 21.41 17.29
N GLY A 187 56.58 21.89 16.10
CA GLY A 187 57.97 22.32 15.73
C GLY A 187 59.03 21.31 15.24
N SER A 188 59.39 21.48 13.96
CA SER A 188 60.73 21.48 13.31
C SER A 188 61.73 20.32 13.34
N ALA A 189 62.15 19.98 12.09
CA ALA A 189 63.50 19.76 11.57
C ALA A 189 64.26 18.44 11.85
N ALA A 190 64.56 17.73 10.76
CA ALA A 190 65.92 17.41 10.30
C ALA A 190 65.88 17.13 8.79
#